data_AF-A0A2D5RPY7-F1
#
_entry.id   AF-A0A2D5RPY7-F1
#
_cell.length_a   1.000
_cell.length_b   1.000
_cell.length_c   1.000
_cell.angle_alpha   90.00
_cell.angle_beta   90.00
_cell.angle_gamma   90.00
#
_symmetry.space_group_name_H-M   'P 1'
#
loop_
_entity.id
_entity.type
_entity.pdbx_description
1 polymer ?
#
loop_
_entity_poly.entity_id
_entity_poly.type
_entity_poly.pdbx_seq_one_letter_code
_entity_poly.pdbx_strand_id
1 'polypeptide(L)'
;MDFTESQNDMNSAFAGGATGVLASGLVWLIAGVVGITMPNVAAMYALFIGGMFIMPLSIVFSKLLSASGKLSSENALRHLALETLPVLFGGLLIALYVAQIKIELFFPIMLLAIGARYFAFHTLYALKEYWLLGALLMAAGVVCPVLGLPFIAGAFAGAVLEIVFALIIFRKSKVVLSASRQQRA
;
A
#
# COMPACT_ATOMS: atom_id res chain seq x y z
N MET A 1 -8.91 -14.81 20.48
CA MET A 1 -8.06 -14.91 19.28
C MET A 1 -6.60 -14.76 19.66
N ASP A 2 -5.73 -15.69 19.28
CA ASP A 2 -4.28 -15.54 19.45
C ASP A 2 -3.64 -14.70 18.32
N PHE A 3 -2.33 -14.45 18.39
CA PHE A 3 -1.62 -13.63 17.39
C PHE A 3 -1.64 -14.25 15.99
N THR A 4 -1.44 -15.57 15.88
CA THR A 4 -1.42 -16.28 14.59
C THR A 4 -2.81 -16.34 13.98
N GLU A 5 -3.83 -16.56 14.80
CA GLU A 5 -5.24 -16.47 14.40
C GLU A 5 -5.60 -15.07 13.90
N SER A 6 -5.09 -14.02 14.56
CA SER A 6 -5.28 -12.63 14.14
C SER A 6 -4.65 -12.35 12.77
N GLN A 7 -3.46 -12.89 12.49
CA GLN A 7 -2.81 -12.79 11.18
C GLN A 7 -3.57 -13.56 10.10
N ASN A 8 -4.08 -14.75 10.43
CA ASN A 8 -4.88 -15.54 9.50
C ASN A 8 -6.22 -14.88 9.17
N ASP A 9 -6.87 -14.25 10.15
CA ASP A 9 -8.08 -13.46 9.95
C ASP A 9 -7.81 -12.27 9.02
N MET A 10 -6.74 -11.50 9.28
CA MET A 10 -6.29 -10.42 8.39
C MET A 10 -6.06 -10.90 6.95
N ASN A 11 -5.32 -12.00 6.79
CA ASN A 11 -4.99 -12.56 5.47
C ASN A 11 -6.24 -13.05 4.73
N SER A 12 -7.13 -13.78 5.40
CA SER A 12 -8.36 -14.29 4.79
C SER A 12 -9.37 -13.19 4.44
N ALA A 13 -9.49 -12.15 5.26
CA ALA A 13 -10.44 -11.07 5.06
C ALA A 13 -10.08 -10.20 3.85
N PHE A 14 -8.79 -9.99 3.59
CA PHE A 14 -8.29 -9.06 2.57
C PHE A 14 -7.38 -9.71 1.51
N ALA A 15 -7.45 -11.03 1.34
CA ALA A 15 -6.59 -11.79 0.41
C ALA A 15 -5.09 -11.45 0.58
N GLY A 16 -4.61 -11.52 1.81
CA GLY A 16 -3.24 -11.18 2.20
C GLY A 16 -2.93 -9.69 2.12
N GLY A 17 -3.95 -8.82 2.03
CA GLY A 17 -3.81 -7.39 1.83
C GLY A 17 -3.55 -6.98 0.38
N ALA A 18 -3.54 -7.93 -0.56
CA ALA A 18 -3.31 -7.69 -1.98
C ALA A 18 -4.29 -6.67 -2.58
N THR A 19 -5.54 -6.68 -2.12
CA THR A 19 -6.59 -5.77 -2.59
C THR A 19 -6.33 -4.32 -2.18
N GLY A 20 -5.77 -4.10 -0.99
CA GLY A 20 -5.33 -2.79 -0.54
C GLY A 20 -4.14 -2.28 -1.33
N VAL A 21 -3.14 -3.14 -1.56
CA VAL A 21 -1.95 -2.80 -2.36
C VAL A 21 -2.35 -2.49 -3.81
N LEU A 22 -3.28 -3.25 -4.39
CA LEU A 22 -3.80 -2.98 -5.74
C LEU A 22 -4.51 -1.62 -5.81
N ALA A 23 -5.39 -1.32 -4.85
CA ALA A 23 -6.09 -0.05 -4.79
C ALA A 23 -5.11 1.13 -4.69
N SER A 24 -4.09 1.00 -3.83
CA SER A 24 -3.03 1.98 -3.71
C SER A 24 -2.24 2.15 -5.02
N GLY A 25 -1.86 1.05 -5.67
CA GLY A 25 -1.13 1.09 -6.94
C GLY A 25 -1.92 1.75 -8.07
N LEU A 26 -3.24 1.55 -8.12
CA LEU A 26 -4.13 2.25 -9.06
C LEU A 26 -4.20 3.75 -8.77
N VAL A 27 -4.25 4.15 -7.49
CA VAL A 27 -4.21 5.56 -7.09
C VAL A 27 -2.89 6.21 -7.51
N TRP A 28 -1.76 5.53 -7.31
CA TRP A 28 -0.46 5.96 -7.80
C TRP A 28 -0.43 6.11 -9.33
N LEU A 29 -1.00 5.15 -10.06
CA LEU A 29 -1.10 5.21 -11.52
C LEU A 29 -1.92 6.41 -11.99
N ILE A 30 -3.08 6.65 -11.36
CA ILE A 30 -3.93 7.80 -11.65
C ILE A 30 -3.17 9.10 -11.38
N ALA A 31 -2.47 9.20 -10.24
CA ALA A 31 -1.66 10.38 -9.92
C ALA A 31 -0.56 10.61 -10.97
N GLY A 32 0.12 9.55 -11.43
CA GLY A 32 1.11 9.61 -12.51
C GLY A 32 0.51 10.11 -13.83
N VAL A 33 -0.64 9.56 -14.24
CA VAL A 33 -1.35 9.98 -15.46
C VAL A 33 -1.81 11.43 -15.37
N VAL A 34 -2.38 11.86 -14.24
CA VAL A 34 -2.75 13.25 -14.00
C VAL A 34 -1.53 14.16 -14.10
N GLY A 35 -0.36 13.74 -13.59
CA GLY A 35 0.88 14.50 -13.69
C GLY A 35 1.46 14.62 -15.11
N ILE A 36 0.98 13.83 -16.08
CA ILE A 36 1.35 13.99 -17.49
C ILE A 36 0.52 15.10 -18.15
N THR A 37 -0.78 15.17 -17.82
CA THR A 37 -1.74 16.00 -18.55
C THR A 37 -2.16 17.27 -17.81
N MET A 38 -1.88 17.36 -16.51
CA MET A 38 -2.31 18.45 -15.62
C MET A 38 -1.10 19.01 -14.85
N PRO A 39 -1.23 20.19 -14.22
CA PRO A 39 -0.18 20.73 -13.37
C PRO A 39 0.21 19.76 -12.24
N ASN A 40 1.49 19.76 -11.84
CA ASN A 40 2.03 18.86 -10.81
C ASN A 40 1.21 18.83 -9.51
N VAL A 41 0.67 19.99 -9.10
CA VAL A 41 -0.19 20.10 -7.92
C VAL A 41 -1.47 19.24 -8.04
N ALA A 42 -2.04 19.10 -9.24
CA ALA A 42 -3.19 18.23 -9.47
C ALA A 42 -2.84 16.75 -9.23
N ALA A 43 -1.63 16.31 -9.61
CA ALA A 43 -1.15 14.96 -9.35
C ALA A 43 -0.96 14.69 -7.84
N MET A 44 -0.48 15.68 -7.10
CA MET A 44 -0.37 15.61 -5.63
C MET A 44 -1.75 15.43 -4.99
N TYR A 45 -2.74 16.21 -5.42
CA TYR A 45 -4.11 16.08 -4.95
C TYR A 45 -4.76 14.77 -5.39
N ALA A 46 -4.46 14.27 -6.60
CA ALA A 46 -4.94 12.97 -7.06
C ALA A 46 -4.46 11.85 -6.12
N LEU A 47 -3.19 11.87 -5.69
CA LEU A 47 -2.67 10.92 -4.72
C LEU A 47 -3.34 11.10 -3.34
N PHE A 48 -3.48 12.35 -2.87
CA PHE A 48 -4.09 12.64 -1.57
C PHE A 48 -5.56 12.18 -1.49
N ILE A 49 -6.38 12.63 -2.44
CA ILE A 49 -7.80 12.31 -2.50
C ILE A 49 -7.97 10.82 -2.78
N GLY A 50 -7.23 10.28 -3.75
CA GLY A 50 -7.26 8.84 -4.06
C GLY A 50 -6.87 7.98 -2.86
N GLY A 51 -5.93 8.44 -2.03
CA GLY A 51 -5.52 7.79 -0.79
C GLY A 51 -6.67 7.54 0.18
N MET A 52 -7.65 8.45 0.23
CA MET A 52 -8.85 8.31 1.07
C MET A 52 -9.76 7.16 0.61
N PHE A 53 -9.72 6.82 -0.68
CA PHE A 53 -10.53 5.74 -1.27
C PHE A 53 -9.84 4.37 -1.24
N ILE A 54 -8.58 4.27 -0.83
CA ILE A 54 -7.84 2.99 -0.81
C ILE A 54 -8.57 1.94 0.03
N MET A 55 -9.01 2.28 1.24
CA MET A 55 -9.71 1.31 2.10
C MET A 55 -11.08 0.90 1.50
N PRO A 56 -11.98 1.83 1.11
CA PRO A 56 -13.22 1.47 0.42
C PRO A 56 -12.99 0.58 -0.82
N LEU A 57 -12.02 0.93 -1.67
CA LEU A 57 -11.69 0.16 -2.87
C LEU A 57 -11.15 -1.23 -2.52
N SER A 58 -10.31 -1.34 -1.48
CA SER A 58 -9.81 -2.63 -1.01
C SER A 58 -10.93 -3.58 -0.58
N ILE A 59 -11.99 -3.06 0.05
CA ILE A 59 -13.16 -3.83 0.46
C ILE A 59 -13.94 -4.29 -0.77
N VAL A 60 -14.16 -3.40 -1.74
CA VAL A 60 -14.83 -3.74 -3.01
C VAL A 60 -14.06 -4.84 -3.74
N PHE A 61 -12.74 -4.69 -3.90
CA PHE A 61 -11.89 -5.70 -4.54
C PHE A 61 -11.87 -7.02 -3.77
N SER A 62 -11.89 -6.97 -2.43
CA SER A 62 -11.96 -8.20 -1.60
C SER A 62 -13.26 -8.96 -1.85
N LYS A 63 -14.39 -8.27 -1.91
CA LYS A 63 -15.69 -8.89 -2.24
C LYS A 63 -15.72 -9.50 -3.64
N LEU A 64 -15.14 -8.82 -4.62
CA LEU A 64 -15.01 -9.35 -5.99
C LEU A 64 -14.17 -10.64 -6.05
N LEU A 65 -13.25 -10.81 -5.11
CA LEU A 65 -12.40 -12.00 -4.99
C LEU A 65 -12.97 -13.04 -4.00
N SER A 66 -14.24 -12.90 -3.61
CA SER A 66 -14.93 -13.77 -2.64
C SER A 66 -14.28 -13.79 -1.24
N ALA A 67 -13.48 -12.78 -0.90
CA ALA A 67 -13.03 -12.54 0.46
C ALA A 67 -14.07 -11.69 1.21
N SER A 68 -14.12 -11.82 2.54
CA SER A 68 -15.16 -11.16 3.36
C SER A 68 -15.06 -9.63 3.33
N GLY A 69 -13.83 -9.09 3.25
CA GLY A 69 -13.54 -7.67 3.45
C GLY A 69 -13.91 -7.18 4.85
N LYS A 70 -14.13 -8.10 5.81
CA LYS A 70 -14.53 -7.81 7.19
C LYS A 70 -13.61 -8.55 8.15
N LEU A 71 -13.05 -7.79 9.07
CA LEU A 71 -12.19 -8.30 10.13
C LEU A 71 -13.01 -8.67 11.36
N SER A 72 -12.59 -9.70 12.11
CA SER A 72 -13.20 -10.01 13.40
C SER A 72 -13.05 -8.83 14.37
N SER A 73 -14.08 -8.58 15.19
CA SER A 73 -14.03 -7.57 16.26
C SER A 73 -13.03 -7.93 17.36
N GLU A 74 -12.67 -9.22 17.49
CA GLU A 74 -11.68 -9.70 18.45
C GLU A 74 -10.24 -9.59 17.94
N ASN A 75 -10.03 -9.15 16.68
CA ASN A 75 -8.70 -9.11 16.09
C ASN A 75 -7.90 -7.91 16.61
N ALA A 76 -6.91 -8.19 17.45
CA ALA A 76 -6.04 -7.18 18.04
C ALA A 76 -5.19 -6.42 17.01
N LEU A 77 -4.86 -7.03 15.86
CA LEU A 77 -4.05 -6.41 14.80
C LEU A 77 -4.77 -5.26 14.08
N ARG A 78 -6.08 -5.12 14.28
CA ARG A 78 -6.84 -3.95 13.82
C ARG A 78 -6.25 -2.65 14.36
N HIS A 79 -5.81 -2.64 15.62
CA HIS A 79 -5.23 -1.47 16.26
C HIS A 79 -3.89 -1.12 15.62
N LEU A 80 -3.04 -2.13 15.38
CA LEU A 80 -1.77 -1.93 14.69
C LEU A 80 -1.96 -1.35 13.29
N ALA A 81 -2.99 -1.75 12.55
CA ALA A 81 -3.30 -1.15 11.25
C ALA A 81 -3.61 0.35 11.35
N LEU A 82 -4.32 0.78 12.40
CA LEU A 82 -4.62 2.19 12.67
C LEU A 82 -3.38 2.98 13.13
N GLU A 83 -2.54 2.36 13.95
CA GLU A 83 -1.29 2.96 14.47
C GLU A 83 -0.25 3.24 13.36
N THR A 84 -0.42 2.64 12.18
CA THR A 84 0.42 2.98 11.01
C THR A 84 -0.04 4.23 10.25
N LEU A 85 -1.24 4.74 10.51
CA LEU A 85 -1.78 5.93 9.83
C LEU A 85 -0.98 7.21 10.16
N PRO A 86 -0.51 7.46 11.40
CA PRO A 86 0.39 8.57 11.69
C PRO A 86 1.64 8.61 10.80
N VAL A 87 2.22 7.47 10.43
CA VAL A 87 3.38 7.43 9.50
C VAL A 87 2.98 7.93 8.12
N LEU A 88 1.80 7.51 7.63
CA LEU A 88 1.27 7.96 6.35
C LEU A 88 0.96 9.46 6.37
N PHE A 89 0.20 9.94 7.35
CA PHE A 89 -0.21 11.34 7.42
C PHE A 89 0.96 12.26 7.74
N GLY A 90 1.87 11.85 8.63
CA GLY A 90 3.11 12.57 8.90
C GLY A 90 3.96 12.69 7.64
N GLY A 91 4.16 11.59 6.91
CA GLY A 91 4.88 11.58 5.64
C GLY A 91 4.22 12.48 4.58
N LEU A 92 2.90 12.46 4.49
CA LEU A 92 2.14 13.33 3.59
C LEU A 92 2.29 14.81 3.92
N LEU A 93 2.19 15.19 5.20
CA LEU A 93 2.38 16.58 5.63
C LEU A 93 3.80 17.07 5.31
N ILE A 94 4.80 16.22 5.57
CA ILE A 94 6.19 16.51 5.20
C ILE A 94 6.30 16.67 3.67
N ALA A 95 5.72 15.76 2.88
CA ALA A 95 5.75 15.82 1.43
C ALA A 95 5.13 17.11 0.88
N LEU A 96 3.97 17.51 1.41
CA LEU A 96 3.28 18.75 1.02
C LEU A 96 4.09 19.99 1.37
N TYR A 97 4.71 20.03 2.54
CA TYR A 97 5.54 21.17 2.96
C TYR A 97 6.81 21.28 2.12
N VAL A 98 7.54 20.17 1.95
CA VAL A 98 8.78 20.15 1.15
C VAL A 98 8.50 20.43 -0.33
N ALA A 99 7.35 20.03 -0.85
CA ALA A 99 6.96 20.32 -2.23
C ALA A 99 6.87 21.82 -2.56
N GLN A 100 6.69 22.69 -1.55
CA GLN A 100 6.73 24.15 -1.73
C GLN A 100 8.14 24.66 -2.06
N ILE A 101 9.18 23.91 -1.66
CA ILE A 101 10.59 24.23 -1.89
C ILE A 101 11.08 23.49 -3.15
N LYS A 102 10.77 22.19 -3.25
CA LYS A 102 11.19 21.32 -4.36
C LYS A 102 10.11 20.29 -4.67
N ILE A 103 9.31 20.58 -5.69
CA ILE A 103 8.11 19.80 -6.03
C ILE A 103 8.44 18.34 -6.39
N GLU A 104 9.61 18.10 -6.96
CA GLU A 104 10.11 16.78 -7.35
C GLU A 104 10.26 15.82 -6.15
N LEU A 105 10.32 16.33 -4.92
CA LEU A 105 10.45 15.53 -3.71
C LEU A 105 9.12 15.02 -3.15
N PHE A 106 7.98 15.49 -3.65
CA PHE A 106 6.66 15.06 -3.15
C PHE A 106 6.48 13.54 -3.23
N PHE A 107 6.55 12.96 -4.43
CA PHE A 107 6.37 11.52 -4.62
C PHE A 107 7.48 10.68 -3.98
N PRO A 108 8.79 11.07 -4.05
CA PRO A 108 9.84 10.42 -3.27
C PRO A 108 9.57 10.31 -1.77
N ILE A 109 9.11 11.39 -1.13
CA ILE A 109 8.77 11.36 0.30
C ILE A 109 7.58 10.43 0.57
N MET A 110 6.58 10.45 -0.31
CA MET A 110 5.44 9.52 -0.22
C MET A 110 5.87 8.05 -0.38
N LEU A 111 6.79 7.75 -1.31
CA LEU A 111 7.37 6.42 -1.47
C LEU A 111 8.09 5.95 -0.20
N LEU A 112 8.85 6.84 0.44
CA LEU A 112 9.53 6.54 1.71
C LEU A 112 8.52 6.26 2.83
N ALA A 113 7.51 7.13 3.00
CA ALA A 113 6.51 6.99 4.05
C ALA A 113 5.65 5.72 3.89
N ILE A 114 5.19 5.43 2.67
CA ILE A 114 4.40 4.23 2.37
C ILE A 114 5.29 2.98 2.44
N GLY A 115 6.52 3.04 1.95
CA GLY A 115 7.48 1.95 2.06
C GLY A 115 7.76 1.56 3.51
N ALA A 116 8.00 2.55 4.38
CA ALA A 116 8.16 2.32 5.81
C ALA A 116 6.91 1.70 6.45
N ARG A 117 5.72 2.17 6.06
CA ARG A 117 4.44 1.62 6.52
C ARG A 117 4.27 0.14 6.14
N TYR A 118 4.75 -0.29 4.97
CA TYR A 118 4.63 -1.70 4.57
C TYR A 118 5.44 -2.67 5.43
N PHE A 119 6.47 -2.23 6.18
CA PHE A 119 7.11 -3.12 7.14
C PHE A 119 6.16 -3.56 8.26
N ALA A 120 5.25 -2.70 8.71
CA ALA A 120 4.23 -3.09 9.67
C ALA A 120 3.23 -4.10 9.05
N PHE A 121 3.03 -4.06 7.74
CA PHE A 121 2.13 -4.98 7.04
C PHE A 121 2.68 -6.41 7.01
N HIS A 122 4.00 -6.58 7.13
CA HIS A 122 4.59 -7.89 7.38
C HIS A 122 4.02 -8.51 8.68
N THR A 123 3.95 -7.72 9.76
CA THR A 123 3.38 -8.14 11.05
C THR A 123 1.87 -8.36 10.95
N LEU A 124 1.15 -7.57 10.16
CA LEU A 124 -0.30 -7.70 9.98
C LEU A 124 -0.71 -8.98 9.23
N TYR A 125 0.01 -9.32 8.16
CA TYR A 125 -0.41 -10.37 7.21
C TYR A 125 0.45 -11.64 7.23
N ALA A 126 1.55 -11.66 7.98
CA ALA A 126 2.54 -12.74 8.03
C ALA A 126 3.21 -13.07 6.68
N LEU A 127 3.21 -12.13 5.72
CA LEU A 127 3.77 -12.30 4.39
C LEU A 127 5.10 -11.54 4.27
N LYS A 128 6.17 -12.23 3.86
CA LYS A 128 7.52 -11.65 3.73
C LYS A 128 7.63 -10.68 2.56
N GLU A 129 6.72 -10.80 1.59
CA GLU A 129 6.62 -9.97 0.40
C GLU A 129 6.43 -8.49 0.76
N TYR A 130 5.79 -8.18 1.88
CA TYR A 130 5.65 -6.81 2.39
C TYR A 130 6.97 -6.16 2.79
N TRP A 131 7.92 -6.97 3.29
CA TRP A 131 9.24 -6.48 3.65
C TRP A 131 10.03 -6.07 2.39
N LEU A 132 9.95 -6.91 1.35
CA LEU A 132 10.58 -6.61 0.06
C LEU A 132 9.91 -5.41 -0.63
N LEU A 133 8.58 -5.35 -0.65
CA LEU A 133 7.84 -4.21 -1.20
C LEU A 133 8.21 -2.90 -0.50
N GLY A 134 8.23 -2.90 0.84
CA GLY A 134 8.59 -1.74 1.64
C GLY A 134 10.01 -1.25 1.33
N ALA A 135 10.98 -2.17 1.29
CA ALA A 135 12.36 -1.86 0.95
C ALA A 135 12.51 -1.29 -0.47
N LEU A 136 11.84 -1.88 -1.46
CA LEU A 136 11.90 -1.41 -2.85
C LEU A 136 11.25 -0.03 -3.04
N LEU A 137 10.13 0.24 -2.36
CA LEU A 137 9.51 1.57 -2.39
C LEU A 137 10.41 2.62 -1.74
N MET A 138 11.02 2.31 -0.59
CA MET A 138 11.97 3.21 0.03
C MET A 138 13.20 3.46 -0.86
N ALA A 139 13.73 2.40 -1.48
CA ALA A 139 14.83 2.52 -2.44
C ALA A 139 14.45 3.42 -3.62
N ALA A 140 13.25 3.24 -4.20
CA ALA A 140 12.74 4.11 -5.25
C ALA A 140 12.61 5.58 -4.77
N GLY A 141 12.16 5.79 -3.54
CA GLY A 141 12.10 7.11 -2.91
C GLY A 141 13.45 7.80 -2.73
N VAL A 142 14.55 7.04 -2.58
CA VAL A 142 15.91 7.59 -2.56
C VAL A 142 16.49 7.75 -3.96
N VAL A 143 16.31 6.77 -4.84
CA VAL A 143 16.91 6.73 -6.18
C VAL A 143 16.34 7.83 -7.08
N CYS A 144 15.02 8.06 -7.05
CA CYS A 144 14.39 9.09 -7.88
C CYS A 144 15.03 10.48 -7.72
N PRO A 145 15.18 11.03 -6.51
CA PRO A 145 15.82 12.33 -6.33
C PRO A 145 17.33 12.31 -6.56
N VAL A 146 18.03 11.23 -6.20
CA VAL A 146 19.49 11.11 -6.41
C VAL A 146 19.84 11.15 -7.90
N LEU A 147 19.04 10.49 -8.74
CA LEU A 147 19.23 10.48 -10.19
C LEU A 147 18.60 11.71 -10.89
N GLY A 148 17.98 12.63 -10.15
CA GLY A 148 17.32 13.80 -10.73
C GLY A 148 16.17 13.45 -11.66
N LEU A 149 15.43 12.36 -11.37
CA LEU A 149 14.33 11.93 -12.22
C LEU A 149 13.18 12.95 -12.23
N PRO A 150 12.37 12.98 -13.31
CA PRO A 150 11.21 13.87 -13.39
C PRO A 150 10.22 13.65 -12.25
N PHE A 151 9.45 14.69 -11.91
CA PHE A 151 8.42 14.66 -10.87
C PHE A 151 7.53 13.40 -10.92
N ILE A 152 7.01 13.05 -12.10
CA ILE A 152 6.10 11.91 -12.29
C ILE A 152 6.76 10.54 -12.11
N ALA A 153 8.09 10.43 -12.15
CA ALA A 153 8.79 9.15 -12.08
C ALA A 153 8.51 8.41 -10.76
N GLY A 154 8.47 9.15 -9.65
CA GLY A 154 8.11 8.58 -8.36
C GLY A 154 6.69 8.00 -8.34
N ALA A 155 5.76 8.64 -9.05
CA ALA A 155 4.38 8.17 -9.14
C ALA A 155 4.26 6.83 -9.86
N PHE A 156 4.90 6.72 -11.03
CA PHE A 156 4.92 5.47 -11.80
C PHE A 156 5.73 4.37 -11.12
N ALA A 157 6.82 4.71 -10.43
CA ALA A 157 7.57 3.73 -9.64
C ALA A 157 6.69 3.11 -8.54
N GLY A 158 5.95 3.94 -7.79
CA GLY A 158 4.98 3.47 -6.80
C GLY A 158 3.90 2.60 -7.42
N ALA A 159 3.31 3.04 -8.53
CA ALA A 159 2.27 2.29 -9.24
C ALA A 159 2.74 0.89 -9.68
N VAL A 160 3.89 0.82 -10.36
CA VAL A 160 4.45 -0.43 -10.86
C VAL A 160 4.77 -1.38 -9.71
N LEU A 161 5.47 -0.89 -8.68
CA LEU A 161 5.85 -1.72 -7.54
C LEU A 161 4.61 -2.27 -6.82
N GLU A 162 3.63 -1.43 -6.50
CA GLU A 162 2.45 -1.88 -5.79
C GLU A 162 1.56 -2.80 -6.64
N ILE A 163 1.32 -2.50 -7.92
CA ILE A 163 0.51 -3.37 -8.78
C ILE A 163 1.16 -4.75 -8.94
N VAL A 164 2.47 -4.80 -9.20
CA VAL A 164 3.20 -6.07 -9.34
C VAL A 164 3.14 -6.85 -8.04
N PHE A 165 3.41 -6.21 -6.90
CA PHE A 165 3.37 -6.90 -5.61
C PHE A 165 1.97 -7.30 -5.18
N ALA A 166 0.93 -6.55 -5.54
CA ALA A 166 -0.45 -6.96 -5.30
C ALA A 166 -0.75 -8.32 -5.97
N LEU A 167 -0.30 -8.51 -7.22
CA LEU A 167 -0.45 -9.78 -7.93
C LEU A 167 0.36 -10.91 -7.27
N ILE A 168 1.58 -10.62 -6.81
CA ILE A 168 2.44 -11.60 -6.11
C ILE A 168 1.80 -12.03 -4.77
N ILE A 169 1.40 -11.06 -3.95
CA ILE A 169 0.76 -11.26 -2.64
C ILE A 169 -0.54 -12.04 -2.80
N PHE A 170 -1.35 -11.71 -3.80
CA PHE A 170 -2.59 -12.43 -4.07
C PHE A 170 -2.36 -13.91 -4.37
N ARG A 171 -1.36 -14.23 -5.22
CA ARG A 171 -0.99 -15.61 -5.51
C ARG A 171 -0.53 -16.36 -4.26
N LYS A 172 0.27 -15.72 -3.42
CA LYS A 172 0.77 -16.31 -2.17
C LYS A 172 -0.34 -16.55 -1.15
N SER A 173 -1.22 -15.56 -0.95
CA SER A 173 -2.38 -15.68 -0.05
C SER A 173 -3.30 -16.83 -0.44
N LYS A 174 -3.59 -17.00 -1.74
CA LYS A 174 -4.39 -18.14 -2.22
C LYS A 174 -3.78 -19.49 -1.88
N VAL A 175 -2.46 -19.64 -2.03
CA VAL A 175 -1.76 -20.89 -1.68
C VAL A 175 -1.90 -21.18 -0.19
N VAL A 176 -1.66 -20.18 0.67
CA VAL A 176 -1.80 -20.32 2.13
C VAL A 176 -3.23 -20.71 2.53
N LEU A 177 -4.23 -20.03 1.97
CA LEU A 177 -5.65 -20.31 2.25
C LEU A 177 -6.10 -21.70 1.76
N SER A 178 -5.53 -22.19 0.65
CA SER A 178 -5.82 -23.54 0.15
C SER A 178 -5.24 -24.64 1.04
N ALA A 179 -4.00 -24.45 1.53
CA ALA A 179 -3.35 -25.38 2.45
C ALA A 179 -4.05 -25.45 3.82
N SER A 180 -4.49 -24.30 4.36
CA SER A 180 -5.19 -24.27 5.65
C SER A 180 -6.59 -24.90 5.59
N ARG A 181 -7.24 -24.90 4.42
CA ARG A 181 -8.52 -25.60 4.21
C ARG A 181 -8.35 -27.11 4.14
N GLN A 182 -7.27 -27.60 3.53
CA GLN A 182 -6.96 -29.04 3.47
C GLN A 182 -6.57 -29.63 4.83
N GLN A 183 -6.02 -28.85 5.76
CA GLN A 183 -5.71 -29.31 7.12
C GLN A 183 -6.93 -29.37 8.06
N ARG A 184 -8.06 -28.76 7.67
CA ARG A 184 -9.31 -28.74 8.47
C ARG A 184 -10.40 -29.68 7.93
N ALA A 185 -10.13 -30.37 6.81
CA ALA A 185 -11.00 -31.38 6.21
C ALA A 185 -10.46 -32.77 6.50
#